data_AF-A0A5K3EIN8-F1
#
_entry.id   AF-A0A5K3EIN8-F1
#
_cell.length_a   1.000
_cell.length_b   1.000
_cell.length_c   1.000
_cell.angle_alpha   90.00
_cell.angle_beta   90.00
_cell.angle_gamma   90.00
#
_symmetry.space_group_name_H-M   'P 1'
#
loop_
_entity.id
_entity.type
_entity.pdbx_description
1 polymer ?
#
loop_
_entity_poly.entity_id
_entity_poly.type
_entity_poly.pdbx_seq_one_letter_code
_entity_poly.pdbx_strand_id
1 'polypeptide(L)'
;MTQKTGQLGFSSSLTELGFIVNNLLPWWVKCKACKRWRQIPLKLGLRISGFCSNFTCSVVFRRFHKPCEIPEDERIRMVLNNSQNFLASLKLLGLVQDSPLTYLCPPYPPDLLGISPLATGCINNTSSDNDPESGPPTFPAFRRPFSMPEEFPAPSGSWSPVDVNTWERFRFPNMTRHTPLYLALRNTIIYLWNKCPTCLVTPDRAAELLLVRGLVRVVLIDQWLPQILYAFTRMGLVNVGVCSMQENLDASPSGRIEVIGRVDLKTAVLQRQISNYLKVQHSSSTDEPSVAEFLTFRSLPPPPPPPPPVFSETQLAAKSVPRLNVLPTFQSHYFANHVVGAMNNDVVLLAHQAKLTTELEAQATLFHKTDTGLALLPCFLTDRIEFHVEALFDRVVFGPDSRGASTLTSFKPPTVQDAWDSLDQSIRSLLPDLDSSEVRY
;
A
#
# COMPACT_ATOMS: atom_id res chain seq x y z
N MET A 1 31.91 -19.10 -20.81
CA MET A 1 30.66 -18.86 -21.57
C MET A 1 30.22 -17.45 -21.28
N THR A 2 30.21 -16.61 -22.31
CA THR A 2 29.97 -15.16 -22.28
C THR A 2 28.55 -14.86 -21.81
N GLN A 3 28.42 -14.10 -20.72
CA GLN A 3 27.18 -13.46 -20.31
C GLN A 3 26.72 -12.55 -21.46
N LYS A 4 25.64 -12.93 -22.13
CA LYS A 4 24.88 -12.00 -22.95
C LYS A 4 24.24 -11.01 -22.00
N THR A 5 24.84 -9.82 -21.88
CA THR A 5 24.16 -8.61 -21.44
C THR A 5 22.93 -8.42 -22.31
N GLY A 6 21.77 -8.84 -21.78
CA GLY A 6 20.47 -8.52 -22.37
C GLY A 6 20.39 -7.01 -22.53
N GLN A 7 20.04 -6.58 -23.74
CA GLN A 7 19.95 -5.18 -24.14
C GLN A 7 19.19 -4.38 -23.09
N LEU A 8 19.93 -3.54 -22.33
CA LEU A 8 19.38 -2.46 -21.53
C LEU A 8 18.49 -1.62 -22.45
N GLY A 9 17.20 -1.54 -22.11
CA GLY A 9 16.24 -0.71 -22.82
C GLY A 9 16.80 0.71 -22.97
N PHE A 10 16.69 1.26 -24.17
CA PHE A 10 17.02 2.66 -24.44
C PHE A 10 16.27 3.54 -23.42
N SER A 11 17.00 4.15 -22.49
CA SER A 11 16.40 5.10 -21.55
C SER A 11 15.81 6.25 -22.36
N SER A 12 14.49 6.41 -22.28
CA SER A 12 13.75 7.47 -22.98
C SER A 12 14.28 8.89 -22.69
N SER A 13 14.99 9.04 -21.56
CA SER A 13 15.66 10.27 -21.12
C SER A 13 16.83 10.72 -22.01
N LEU A 14 17.42 9.82 -22.81
CA LEU A 14 18.61 10.09 -23.63
C LEU A 14 18.31 10.67 -25.01
N THR A 15 17.04 10.87 -25.35
CA THR A 15 16.63 11.51 -26.60
C THR A 15 16.60 13.03 -26.44
N GLU A 16 16.75 13.80 -27.53
CA GLU A 16 16.60 15.26 -27.50
C GLU A 16 15.25 15.69 -26.91
N LEU A 17 14.18 14.99 -27.31
CA LEU A 17 12.84 15.22 -26.78
C LEU A 17 12.76 14.85 -25.28
N GLY A 18 13.39 13.77 -24.87
CA GLY A 18 13.53 13.37 -23.46
C GLY A 18 14.24 14.43 -22.62
N PHE A 19 15.31 15.02 -23.17
CA PHE A 19 16.02 16.12 -22.53
C PHE A 19 15.12 17.35 -22.39
N ILE A 20 14.41 17.74 -23.46
CA ILE A 20 13.46 18.87 -23.44
C ILE A 20 12.38 18.66 -22.38
N VAL A 21 11.73 17.49 -22.38
CA VAL A 21 10.61 17.19 -21.50
C VAL A 21 11.05 17.18 -20.02
N ASN A 22 12.20 16.58 -19.72
CA ASN A 22 12.65 16.38 -18.34
C ASN A 22 13.51 17.54 -17.80
N ASN A 23 14.07 18.42 -18.64
CA ASN A 23 14.98 19.48 -18.17
C ASN A 23 14.51 20.88 -18.53
N LEU A 24 13.86 21.06 -19.69
CA LEU A 24 13.57 22.39 -20.24
C LEU A 24 12.11 22.82 -20.11
N LEU A 25 11.17 21.87 -20.07
CA LEU A 25 9.78 22.22 -19.82
C LEU A 25 9.62 22.93 -18.46
N PRO A 26 8.75 23.96 -18.39
CA PRO A 26 8.57 24.73 -17.18
C PRO A 26 7.86 23.91 -16.10
N TRP A 27 8.13 24.26 -14.85
CA TRP A 27 7.32 23.78 -13.74
C TRP A 27 5.97 24.48 -13.70
N TRP A 28 4.95 23.75 -13.28
CA TRP A 28 3.63 24.28 -12.96
C TRP A 28 3.34 24.00 -11.50
N VAL A 29 2.98 25.01 -10.71
CA VAL A 29 2.70 24.88 -9.27
C VAL A 29 1.39 25.56 -8.92
N LYS A 30 0.59 24.92 -8.07
CA LYS A 30 -0.70 25.42 -7.60
C LYS A 30 -0.52 26.31 -6.38
N CYS A 31 -1.02 27.54 -6.44
CA CYS A 31 -0.96 28.50 -5.35
C CYS A 31 -1.73 27.99 -4.13
N LYS A 32 -1.13 27.99 -2.94
CA LYS A 32 -1.81 27.54 -1.72
C LYS A 32 -2.93 28.47 -1.26
N ALA A 33 -2.83 29.77 -1.57
CA ALA A 33 -3.82 30.78 -1.21
C ALA A 33 -5.04 30.81 -2.14
N CYS A 34 -4.84 30.94 -3.46
CA CYS A 34 -5.95 31.08 -4.42
C CYS A 34 -6.24 29.83 -5.26
N LYS A 35 -5.49 28.75 -5.05
CA LYS A 35 -5.61 27.47 -5.76
C LYS A 35 -5.43 27.54 -7.29
N ARG A 36 -4.99 28.67 -7.86
CA ARG A 36 -4.64 28.83 -9.28
C ARG A 36 -3.23 28.29 -9.59
N TRP A 37 -3.07 27.69 -10.75
CA TRP A 37 -1.82 27.20 -11.30
C TRP A 37 -0.98 28.31 -11.92
N ARG A 38 0.32 28.26 -11.67
CA ARG A 38 1.31 29.20 -12.20
C ARG A 38 2.46 28.46 -12.85
N GLN A 39 2.83 28.93 -14.04
CA GLN A 39 4.07 28.54 -14.68
C GLN A 39 5.24 29.22 -13.94
N ILE A 40 6.21 28.44 -13.51
CA ILE A 40 7.40 28.94 -12.85
C ILE A 40 8.44 29.34 -13.91
N PRO A 41 8.97 30.58 -13.88
CA PRO A 41 10.04 30.98 -14.78
C PRO A 41 11.29 30.13 -14.62
N LEU A 42 11.90 29.68 -15.73
CA LEU A 42 13.15 28.90 -15.72
C LEU A 42 14.29 29.58 -14.96
N LYS A 43 14.34 30.92 -15.02
CA LYS A 43 15.37 31.74 -14.36
C LYS A 43 15.26 31.78 -12.83
N LEU A 44 14.19 31.25 -12.23
CA LEU A 44 14.00 31.35 -10.78
C LEU A 44 14.99 30.47 -9.98
N GLY A 45 15.80 29.62 -10.65
CA GLY A 45 16.92 28.88 -10.01
C GLY A 45 16.49 27.95 -8.87
N LEU A 46 15.21 27.57 -8.82
CA LEU A 46 14.63 26.88 -7.67
C LEU A 46 14.95 25.39 -7.70
N ARG A 47 15.44 24.87 -6.58
CA ARG A 47 15.15 23.49 -6.19
C ARG A 47 13.65 23.42 -5.91
N ILE A 48 12.91 22.72 -6.77
CA ILE A 48 11.45 22.64 -6.68
C ILE A 48 11.02 21.78 -5.47
N SER A 49 11.88 20.87 -5.02
CA SER A 49 11.71 20.11 -3.79
C SER A 49 11.61 21.06 -2.58
N GLY A 50 10.57 20.90 -1.77
CA GLY A 50 10.23 21.78 -0.65
C GLY A 50 9.51 23.08 -1.03
N PHE A 51 9.70 23.59 -2.26
CA PHE A 51 9.10 24.86 -2.72
C PHE A 51 7.58 24.81 -2.86
N CYS A 52 7.03 23.66 -3.25
CA CYS A 52 5.59 23.49 -3.50
C CYS A 52 4.72 23.66 -2.23
N SER A 53 5.26 23.38 -1.05
CA SER A 53 4.51 23.36 0.22
C SER A 53 3.90 24.72 0.57
N ASN A 54 4.67 25.79 0.37
CA ASN A 54 4.31 27.17 0.78
C ASN A 54 4.15 28.12 -0.42
N PHE A 55 4.01 27.58 -1.64
CA PHE A 55 3.97 28.40 -2.85
C PHE A 55 2.73 29.30 -2.90
N THR A 56 2.95 30.58 -3.17
CA THR A 56 1.88 31.55 -3.46
C THR A 56 2.20 32.36 -4.71
N CYS A 57 1.16 32.97 -5.31
CA CYS A 57 1.30 33.75 -6.55
C CYS A 57 2.31 34.92 -6.44
N SER A 58 2.57 35.43 -5.23
CA SER A 58 3.52 36.51 -4.98
C SER A 58 4.93 36.15 -5.41
N VAL A 59 5.30 34.86 -5.41
CA VAL A 59 6.64 34.41 -5.79
C VAL A 59 6.91 34.68 -7.28
N VAL A 60 5.91 34.50 -8.13
CA VAL A 60 5.99 34.71 -9.59
C VAL A 60 5.70 36.18 -9.92
N PHE A 61 4.69 36.76 -9.29
CA PHE A 61 4.21 38.12 -9.59
C PHE A 61 4.60 39.13 -8.51
N ARG A 62 5.90 39.17 -8.16
CA ARG A 62 6.43 39.99 -7.05
C ARG A 62 6.13 41.49 -7.15
N ARG A 63 5.97 42.01 -8.37
CA ARG A 63 5.74 43.44 -8.63
C ARG A 63 4.25 43.83 -8.66
N PHE A 64 3.34 42.88 -8.45
CA PHE A 64 1.91 43.12 -8.47
C PHE A 64 1.37 43.21 -7.05
N HIS A 65 0.55 44.23 -6.78
CA HIS A 65 -0.07 44.41 -5.46
C HIS A 65 -1.06 43.29 -5.09
N LYS A 66 -1.67 42.64 -6.10
CA LYS A 66 -2.61 41.54 -5.91
C LYS A 66 -2.29 40.34 -6.81
N PRO A 67 -1.22 39.59 -6.50
CA PRO A 67 -0.74 38.47 -7.32
C PRO A 67 -1.78 37.38 -7.58
N CYS A 68 -2.67 37.14 -6.62
CA CYS A 68 -3.70 36.11 -6.73
C CYS A 68 -4.81 36.49 -7.70
N GLU A 69 -5.10 37.78 -7.91
CA GLU A 69 -6.16 38.25 -8.82
C GLU A 69 -5.77 38.12 -10.31
N ILE A 70 -4.48 37.93 -10.61
CA ILE A 70 -4.02 37.70 -11.99
C ILE A 70 -4.71 36.44 -12.54
N PRO A 71 -5.32 36.50 -13.74
CA PRO A 71 -6.01 35.36 -14.34
C PRO A 71 -5.12 34.10 -14.40
N GLU A 72 -5.76 32.93 -14.32
CA GLU A 72 -5.07 31.67 -14.59
C GLU A 72 -4.76 31.55 -16.07
N ASP A 73 -3.64 30.91 -16.40
CA ASP A 73 -3.25 30.68 -17.79
C ASP A 73 -4.30 29.81 -18.50
N GLU A 74 -4.80 30.26 -19.65
CA GLU A 74 -5.88 29.58 -20.37
C GLU A 74 -5.55 28.13 -20.74
N ARG A 75 -4.25 27.81 -20.90
CA ARG A 75 -3.80 26.43 -21.18
C ARG A 75 -4.20 25.46 -20.07
N ILE A 76 -4.33 25.93 -18.82
CA ILE A 76 -4.81 25.11 -17.69
C ILE A 76 -6.22 24.61 -17.98
N ARG A 77 -7.12 25.54 -18.32
CA ARG A 77 -8.50 25.21 -18.67
C ARG A 77 -8.57 24.31 -19.90
N MET A 78 -7.74 24.55 -20.91
CA MET A 78 -7.68 23.72 -22.12
C MET A 78 -7.30 22.26 -21.80
N VAL A 79 -6.24 22.05 -21.00
CA VAL A 79 -5.79 20.68 -20.67
C VAL A 79 -6.74 19.97 -19.71
N LEU A 80 -7.43 20.69 -18.83
CA LEU A 80 -8.40 20.08 -17.91
C LEU A 80 -9.71 19.72 -18.62
N ASN A 81 -10.21 20.57 -19.53
CA ASN A 81 -11.44 20.31 -20.26
C ASN A 81 -11.33 19.16 -21.27
N ASN A 82 -10.13 18.91 -21.81
CA ASN A 82 -9.90 17.83 -22.76
C ASN A 82 -8.60 17.06 -22.45
N SER A 83 -8.51 16.55 -21.22
CA SER A 83 -7.30 15.89 -20.72
C SER A 83 -6.97 14.61 -21.49
N GLN A 84 -7.96 13.87 -21.97
CA GLN A 84 -7.75 12.64 -22.74
C GLN A 84 -7.02 12.91 -24.05
N ASN A 85 -7.50 13.87 -24.85
CA ASN A 85 -6.83 14.21 -26.11
C ASN A 85 -5.49 14.90 -25.87
N PHE A 86 -5.38 15.73 -24.82
CA PHE A 86 -4.11 16.31 -24.43
C PHE A 86 -3.06 15.23 -24.14
N LEU A 87 -3.38 14.24 -23.29
CA LEU A 87 -2.48 13.13 -22.97
C LEU A 87 -2.17 12.24 -24.18
N ALA A 88 -3.16 11.97 -25.04
CA ALA A 88 -2.95 11.23 -26.27
C ALA A 88 -2.05 11.96 -27.30
N SER A 89 -2.01 13.30 -27.23
CA SER A 89 -1.14 14.12 -28.09
C SER A 89 0.31 14.21 -27.61
N LEU A 90 0.61 13.75 -26.38
CA LEU A 90 1.97 13.79 -25.84
C LEU A 90 2.85 12.77 -26.57
N LYS A 91 3.90 13.28 -27.23
CA LYS A 91 4.92 12.43 -27.87
C LYS A 91 5.76 11.65 -26.85
N LEU A 92 5.97 12.22 -25.68
CA LEU A 92 6.75 11.63 -24.59
C LEU A 92 6.19 12.12 -23.24
N LEU A 93 6.18 11.24 -22.24
CA LEU A 93 5.79 11.57 -20.88
C LEU A 93 7.00 12.03 -20.09
N GLY A 94 6.82 13.05 -19.26
CA GLY A 94 7.85 13.45 -18.30
C GLY A 94 7.97 12.47 -17.15
N LEU A 95 9.15 12.42 -16.55
CA LEU A 95 9.44 11.60 -15.38
C LEU A 95 9.32 12.44 -14.10
N VAL A 96 8.90 11.82 -13.00
CA VAL A 96 8.84 12.48 -11.69
C VAL A 96 10.25 12.67 -11.13
N GLN A 97 10.59 13.89 -10.75
CA GLN A 97 11.90 14.28 -10.24
C GLN A 97 11.95 14.22 -8.72
N ASP A 98 13.16 14.06 -8.18
CA ASP A 98 13.44 14.04 -6.74
C ASP A 98 12.56 13.03 -5.95
N SER A 99 12.20 11.92 -6.60
CA SER A 99 11.36 10.91 -5.98
C SER A 99 12.14 10.09 -4.94
N PRO A 100 11.58 9.87 -3.73
CA PRO A 100 12.21 9.00 -2.73
C PRO A 100 12.28 7.54 -3.17
N LEU A 101 11.51 7.14 -4.19
CA LEU A 101 11.51 5.78 -4.74
C LEU A 101 12.86 5.38 -5.32
N THR A 102 13.70 6.35 -5.72
CA THR A 102 15.05 6.05 -6.23
C THR A 102 15.93 5.34 -5.19
N TYR A 103 15.69 5.58 -3.90
CA TYR A 103 16.42 4.92 -2.81
C TYR A 103 15.76 3.64 -2.33
N LEU A 104 14.45 3.52 -2.51
CA LEU A 104 13.65 2.41 -1.99
C LEU A 104 13.52 1.24 -2.97
N CYS A 105 13.64 1.52 -4.27
CA CYS A 105 13.54 0.53 -5.33
C CYS A 105 14.81 0.50 -6.20
N PRO A 106 16.04 0.50 -5.63
CA PRO A 106 17.26 0.65 -6.42
C PRO A 106 17.52 -0.45 -7.47
N PRO A 107 17.03 -1.71 -7.35
CA PRO A 107 17.21 -2.70 -8.41
C PRO A 107 16.41 -2.40 -9.67
N TYR A 108 15.36 -1.57 -9.58
CA TYR A 108 14.51 -1.24 -10.72
C TYR A 108 15.06 -0.04 -11.49
N PRO A 109 15.14 -0.11 -12.83
CA PRO A 109 15.40 1.07 -13.65
C PRO A 109 14.41 2.21 -13.34
N PRO A 110 14.88 3.45 -13.09
CA PRO A 110 14.03 4.59 -12.71
C PRO A 110 12.91 4.91 -13.71
N ASP A 111 13.16 4.71 -15.00
CA ASP A 111 12.19 4.96 -16.06
C ASP A 111 11.01 3.99 -16.04
N LEU A 112 11.21 2.73 -15.64
CA LEU A 112 10.13 1.77 -15.40
C LEU A 112 9.24 2.17 -14.22
N LEU A 113 9.81 2.89 -13.25
CA LEU A 113 9.09 3.46 -12.10
C LEU A 113 8.42 4.81 -12.44
N GLY A 114 8.67 5.37 -13.63
CA GLY A 114 8.22 6.70 -14.04
C GLY A 114 8.92 7.86 -13.32
N ILE A 115 10.12 7.63 -12.79
CA ILE A 115 10.91 8.64 -12.07
C ILE A 115 12.22 8.94 -12.83
N SER A 116 12.74 10.15 -12.63
CA SER A 116 14.03 10.54 -13.19
C SER A 116 15.16 9.84 -12.44
N PRO A 117 16.22 9.37 -13.12
CA PRO A 117 17.43 8.93 -12.45
C PRO A 117 18.03 10.08 -11.63
N LEU A 118 18.76 9.74 -10.55
CA LEU A 118 19.53 10.72 -9.79
C LEU A 118 20.58 11.38 -10.70
N ALA A 119 20.82 12.67 -10.49
CA ALA A 119 21.93 13.35 -11.14
C ALA A 119 23.26 12.70 -10.73
N THR A 120 24.16 12.54 -11.70
CA THR A 120 25.49 11.98 -11.50
C THR A 120 26.22 12.75 -10.40
N GLY A 121 26.63 12.07 -9.32
CA GLY A 121 27.32 12.68 -8.16
C GLY A 121 26.48 12.81 -6.87
N CYS A 122 25.18 12.54 -6.90
CA CYS A 122 24.31 12.61 -5.71
C CYS A 122 24.36 11.37 -4.79
N ILE A 123 25.12 10.34 -5.14
CA ILE A 123 25.18 9.07 -4.39
C ILE A 123 26.04 9.20 -3.11
N ASN A 124 26.90 10.22 -3.01
CA ASN A 124 27.97 10.27 -2.00
C ASN A 124 27.75 11.26 -0.84
N ASN A 125 26.63 11.99 -0.78
CA ASN A 125 26.48 13.11 0.17
C ASN A 125 25.40 12.92 1.25
N THR A 126 24.93 11.70 1.53
CA THR A 126 24.06 11.45 2.69
C THR A 126 24.82 11.13 3.99
N SER A 127 26.15 11.18 3.99
CA SER A 127 26.99 11.01 5.19
C SER A 127 27.47 12.35 5.78
N SER A 128 26.55 13.30 5.97
CA SER A 128 26.79 14.42 6.90
C SER A 128 26.10 14.10 8.21
N ASP A 129 26.89 13.63 9.19
CA ASP A 129 26.53 13.11 10.52
C ASP A 129 25.76 14.07 11.46
N ASN A 130 25.11 15.13 10.97
CA ASN A 130 24.51 16.16 11.81
C ASN A 130 22.97 16.26 11.75
N ASP A 131 22.28 15.43 10.97
CA ASP A 131 20.80 15.36 10.99
C ASP A 131 20.32 13.89 11.06
N PRO A 132 19.63 13.44 12.13
CA PRO A 132 19.07 12.09 12.20
C PRO A 132 17.97 11.81 11.15
N GLU A 133 17.51 12.83 10.42
CA GLU A 133 16.58 12.70 9.29
C GLU A 133 17.25 12.66 7.89
N SER A 134 18.58 12.80 7.78
CA SER A 134 19.29 12.83 6.49
C SER A 134 19.64 11.44 5.93
N GLY A 135 19.26 10.36 6.63
CA GLY A 135 19.39 8.99 6.13
C GLY A 135 18.47 8.71 4.94
N PRO A 136 18.73 7.63 4.17
CA PRO A 136 17.79 7.19 3.14
C PRO A 136 16.40 6.96 3.75
N PRO A 137 15.31 7.25 3.04
CA PRO A 137 13.97 7.07 3.56
C PRO A 137 13.78 5.61 4.00
N THR A 138 13.39 5.38 5.26
CA THR A 138 13.06 4.05 5.79
C THR A 138 11.59 3.94 6.11
N PHE A 139 11.09 2.70 6.11
CA PHE A 139 9.77 2.36 6.60
C PHE A 139 9.85 1.81 8.03
N PRO A 140 8.75 1.84 8.80
CA PRO A 140 8.64 1.05 10.03
C PRO A 140 8.99 -0.42 9.76
N ALA A 141 9.62 -1.10 10.72
CA ALA A 141 10.19 -2.45 10.53
C ALA A 141 9.19 -3.51 10.01
N PHE A 142 7.90 -3.34 10.30
CA PHE A 142 6.82 -4.24 9.84
C PHE A 142 6.23 -3.84 8.48
N ARG A 143 6.77 -2.84 7.78
CA ARG A 143 6.28 -2.37 6.48
C ARG A 143 7.37 -2.50 5.41
N ARG A 144 7.04 -3.27 4.38
CA ARG A 144 7.83 -3.46 3.17
C ARG A 144 6.91 -3.42 1.95
N PRO A 145 6.45 -2.23 1.53
CA PRO A 145 5.39 -2.12 0.55
C PRO A 145 5.79 -2.46 -0.89
N PHE A 146 7.08 -2.55 -1.20
CA PHE A 146 7.56 -2.84 -2.55
C PHE A 146 8.33 -4.17 -2.56
N SER A 147 7.99 -5.04 -3.50
CA SER A 147 8.73 -6.29 -3.74
C SER A 147 10.01 -6.01 -4.52
N MET A 148 11.02 -6.87 -4.36
CA MET A 148 12.24 -6.84 -5.19
C MET A 148 12.09 -7.71 -6.45
N PRO A 149 12.85 -7.47 -7.53
CA PRO A 149 12.73 -8.23 -8.77
C PRO A 149 12.99 -9.74 -8.61
N GLU A 150 13.89 -10.10 -7.70
CA GLU A 150 14.33 -11.49 -7.47
C GLU A 150 13.38 -12.27 -6.54
N GLU A 151 12.42 -11.62 -5.90
CA GLU A 151 11.53 -12.24 -4.91
C GLU A 151 10.37 -12.97 -5.58
N PHE A 152 10.37 -14.30 -5.49
CA PHE A 152 9.27 -15.13 -5.94
C PHE A 152 8.92 -16.23 -4.92
N PRO A 153 7.68 -16.29 -4.42
CA PRO A 153 6.62 -15.29 -4.60
C PRO A 153 6.96 -13.96 -3.92
N ALA A 154 6.38 -12.87 -4.40
CA ALA A 154 6.50 -11.57 -3.74
C ALA A 154 5.95 -11.65 -2.29
N PRO A 155 6.55 -10.93 -1.32
CA PRO A 155 6.04 -10.94 0.05
C PRO A 155 4.59 -10.49 0.10
N SER A 156 3.80 -11.09 1.00
CA SER A 156 2.39 -10.75 1.17
C SER A 156 2.22 -9.24 1.47
N GLY A 157 1.25 -8.61 0.83
CA GLY A 157 0.98 -7.18 0.97
C GLY A 157 1.99 -6.24 0.28
N SER A 158 3.06 -6.77 -0.33
CA SER A 158 3.97 -5.98 -1.15
C SER A 158 3.41 -5.79 -2.56
N TRP A 159 3.77 -4.67 -3.17
CA TRP A 159 3.41 -4.29 -4.52
C TRP A 159 4.62 -4.40 -5.43
N SER A 160 4.45 -4.96 -6.63
CA SER A 160 5.43 -4.73 -7.69
C SER A 160 5.42 -3.23 -8.00
N PRO A 161 6.57 -2.54 -7.92
CA PRO A 161 6.62 -1.10 -8.19
C PRO A 161 6.58 -0.80 -9.71
N VAL A 162 6.77 -1.80 -10.56
CA VAL A 162 6.83 -1.67 -12.03
C VAL A 162 5.62 -2.29 -12.76
N ASP A 163 4.86 -3.15 -12.11
CA ASP A 163 3.69 -3.81 -12.74
C ASP A 163 2.38 -3.14 -12.36
N VAL A 164 1.47 -3.04 -13.32
CA VAL A 164 0.09 -2.61 -13.09
C VAL A 164 -0.81 -3.85 -12.98
N ASN A 165 -1.46 -4.02 -11.82
CA ASN A 165 -2.34 -5.15 -11.57
C ASN A 165 -3.56 -5.15 -12.51
N THR A 166 -4.13 -6.33 -12.76
CA THR A 166 -5.30 -6.48 -13.63
C THR A 166 -6.50 -5.65 -13.16
N TRP A 167 -6.76 -5.61 -11.85
CA TRP A 167 -7.85 -4.81 -11.30
C TRP A 167 -7.60 -3.30 -11.44
N GLU A 168 -6.35 -2.84 -11.42
CA GLU A 168 -5.99 -1.44 -11.64
C GLU A 168 -6.30 -1.04 -13.09
N ARG A 169 -5.97 -1.90 -14.06
CA ARG A 169 -6.30 -1.67 -15.47
C ARG A 169 -7.80 -1.60 -15.71
N PHE A 170 -8.58 -2.43 -15.01
CA PHE A 170 -10.03 -2.40 -15.08
C PHE A 170 -10.61 -1.12 -14.45
N ARG A 171 -10.05 -0.68 -13.32
CA ARG A 171 -10.55 0.48 -12.56
C ARG A 171 -10.14 1.81 -13.17
N PHE A 172 -8.92 1.91 -13.72
CA PHE A 172 -8.33 3.15 -14.23
C PHE A 172 -7.82 3.02 -15.67
N PRO A 173 -8.62 2.51 -16.62
CA PRO A 173 -8.15 2.13 -17.96
C PRO A 173 -7.52 3.28 -18.74
N ASN A 174 -7.98 4.52 -18.52
CA ASN A 174 -7.43 5.70 -19.18
C ASN A 174 -6.08 6.12 -18.59
N MET A 175 -5.87 5.92 -17.29
CA MET A 175 -4.62 6.31 -16.62
C MET A 175 -3.54 5.26 -16.84
N THR A 176 -3.90 3.98 -16.74
CA THR A 176 -2.95 2.86 -16.89
C THR A 176 -2.42 2.69 -18.31
N ARG A 177 -2.99 3.38 -19.32
CA ARG A 177 -2.40 3.49 -20.66
C ARG A 177 -1.11 4.30 -20.67
N HIS A 178 -0.95 5.21 -19.71
CA HIS A 178 0.25 6.01 -19.51
C HIS A 178 1.03 5.47 -18.31
N THR A 179 1.45 4.21 -18.42
CA THR A 179 2.00 3.39 -17.33
C THR A 179 3.03 4.10 -16.45
N PRO A 180 4.07 4.79 -16.99
CA PRO A 180 5.08 5.43 -16.14
C PRO A 180 4.49 6.49 -15.19
N LEU A 181 3.59 7.34 -15.68
CA LEU A 181 2.95 8.37 -14.83
C LEU A 181 2.00 7.75 -13.80
N TYR A 182 1.24 6.72 -14.21
CA TYR A 182 0.35 6.00 -13.29
C TYR A 182 1.14 5.33 -12.17
N LEU A 183 2.23 4.62 -12.49
CA LEU A 183 3.09 3.96 -11.51
C LEU A 183 3.76 4.97 -10.58
N ALA A 184 4.32 6.06 -11.10
CA ALA A 184 4.93 7.10 -10.26
C ALA A 184 3.93 7.69 -9.26
N LEU A 185 2.70 7.97 -9.69
CA LEU A 185 1.62 8.43 -8.82
C LEU A 185 1.22 7.38 -7.80
N ARG A 186 0.92 6.16 -8.26
CA ARG A 186 0.49 5.03 -7.42
C ARG A 186 1.53 4.72 -6.33
N ASN A 187 2.80 4.64 -6.72
CA ASN A 187 3.90 4.34 -5.82
C ASN A 187 4.15 5.49 -4.83
N THR A 188 3.94 6.74 -5.23
CA THR A 188 4.05 7.89 -4.31
C THR A 188 2.99 7.84 -3.22
N ILE A 189 1.74 7.50 -3.55
CA ILE A 189 0.66 7.33 -2.56
C ILE A 189 1.00 6.20 -1.58
N ILE A 190 1.44 5.05 -2.11
CA ILE A 190 1.85 3.90 -1.30
C ILE A 190 3.02 4.27 -0.38
N TYR A 191 4.05 4.93 -0.91
CA TYR A 191 5.20 5.40 -0.13
C TYR A 191 4.76 6.30 1.03
N LEU A 192 3.96 7.33 0.76
CA LEU A 192 3.51 8.27 1.79
C LEU A 192 2.76 7.59 2.93
N TRP A 193 1.88 6.64 2.60
CA TRP A 193 1.15 5.88 3.60
C TRP A 193 2.07 5.02 4.46
N ASN A 194 2.99 4.31 3.82
CA ASN A 194 3.89 3.38 4.49
C ASN A 194 4.96 4.07 5.33
N LYS A 195 5.37 5.28 4.94
CA LYS A 195 6.35 6.08 5.68
C LYS A 195 5.79 6.58 7.02
N CYS A 196 4.53 7.02 7.05
CA CYS A 196 3.87 7.45 8.28
C CYS A 196 2.44 6.89 8.33
N PRO A 197 2.25 5.67 8.86
CA PRO A 197 0.94 5.00 8.89
C PRO A 197 -0.06 5.64 9.87
N THR A 198 0.29 6.71 10.58
CA THR A 198 -0.63 7.51 11.39
C THR A 198 -1.01 8.82 10.71
N CYS A 199 -0.28 9.22 9.67
CA CYS A 199 -0.50 10.47 8.96
C CYS A 199 -1.45 10.24 7.79
N LEU A 200 -2.56 11.00 7.73
CA LEU A 200 -3.45 10.93 6.57
C LEU A 200 -2.70 11.36 5.29
N VAL A 201 -2.77 10.54 4.24
CA VAL A 201 -2.30 10.87 2.90
C VAL A 201 -3.38 11.70 2.22
N THR A 202 -3.03 12.94 1.87
CA THR A 202 -3.90 13.90 1.19
C THR A 202 -3.36 14.23 -0.20
N PRO A 203 -4.19 14.76 -1.12
CA PRO A 203 -3.72 15.21 -2.43
C PRO A 203 -2.62 16.26 -2.32
N ASP A 204 -2.71 17.18 -1.35
CA ASP A 204 -1.68 18.21 -1.15
C ASP A 204 -0.31 17.59 -0.83
N ARG A 205 -0.25 16.61 0.09
CA ARG A 205 1.01 15.93 0.46
C ARG A 205 1.58 15.11 -0.69
N ALA A 206 0.72 14.42 -1.45
CA ALA A 206 1.16 13.67 -2.61
C ALA A 206 1.63 14.58 -3.76
N ALA A 207 0.97 15.72 -3.96
CA ALA A 207 1.34 16.68 -5.00
C ALA A 207 2.75 17.26 -4.79
N GLU A 208 3.20 17.40 -3.54
CA GLU A 208 4.55 17.89 -3.21
C GLU A 208 5.66 16.97 -3.71
N LEU A 209 5.41 15.67 -3.82
CA LEU A 209 6.38 14.68 -4.33
C LEU A 209 6.21 14.38 -5.82
N LEU A 210 5.05 14.68 -6.41
CA LEU A 210 4.77 14.46 -7.83
C LEU A 210 5.27 15.62 -8.68
N LEU A 211 6.60 15.75 -8.72
CA LEU A 211 7.32 16.80 -9.41
C LEU A 211 7.63 16.38 -10.86
N VAL A 212 6.66 16.56 -11.75
CA VAL A 212 6.86 16.40 -13.21
C VAL A 212 6.76 17.76 -13.93
N ARG A 213 7.59 17.97 -14.96
CA ARG A 213 7.59 19.21 -15.74
C ARG A 213 6.46 19.24 -16.77
N GLY A 214 6.07 20.46 -17.15
CA GLY A 214 5.03 20.71 -18.15
C GLY A 214 3.60 20.61 -17.61
N LEU A 215 2.64 20.89 -18.49
CA LEU A 215 1.21 20.93 -18.15
C LEU A 215 0.64 19.56 -17.75
N VAL A 216 1.36 18.46 -18.03
CA VAL A 216 0.95 17.12 -17.60
C VAL A 216 0.81 17.01 -16.07
N ARG A 217 1.59 17.79 -15.31
CA ARG A 217 1.45 17.87 -13.85
C ARG A 217 0.06 18.35 -13.42
N VAL A 218 -0.53 19.28 -14.17
CA VAL A 218 -1.86 19.83 -13.87
C VAL A 218 -2.91 18.72 -13.92
N VAL A 219 -2.91 17.93 -14.99
CA VAL A 219 -3.82 16.77 -15.14
C VAL A 219 -3.55 15.73 -14.06
N LEU A 220 -2.27 15.44 -13.79
CA LEU A 220 -1.87 14.46 -12.77
C LEU A 220 -2.40 14.83 -11.38
N ILE A 221 -2.25 16.10 -10.98
CA ILE A 221 -2.62 16.56 -9.65
C ILE A 221 -4.12 16.86 -9.52
N ASP A 222 -4.74 17.54 -10.48
CA ASP A 222 -6.13 17.98 -10.32
C ASP A 222 -7.15 16.91 -10.75
N GLN A 223 -6.77 15.96 -11.61
CA GLN A 223 -7.69 14.92 -12.08
C GLN A 223 -7.32 13.53 -11.58
N TRP A 224 -6.08 13.08 -11.73
CA TRP A 224 -5.73 11.67 -11.48
C TRP A 224 -5.54 11.38 -9.99
N LEU A 225 -4.79 12.23 -9.30
CA LEU A 225 -4.42 12.02 -7.91
C LEU A 225 -5.65 11.90 -6.98
N PRO A 226 -6.67 12.78 -7.02
CA PRO A 226 -7.87 12.61 -6.22
C PRO A 226 -8.59 11.29 -6.51
N GLN A 227 -8.74 10.92 -7.79
CA GLN A 227 -9.44 9.70 -8.17
C GLN A 227 -8.77 8.43 -7.64
N ILE A 228 -7.44 8.34 -7.78
CA ILE A 228 -6.67 7.19 -7.32
C ILE A 228 -6.65 7.16 -5.79
N LEU A 229 -6.35 8.29 -5.13
CA LEU A 229 -6.29 8.37 -3.68
C LEU A 229 -7.64 8.04 -3.02
N TYR A 230 -8.75 8.53 -3.59
CA TYR A 230 -10.10 8.21 -3.12
C TYR A 230 -10.41 6.73 -3.26
N ALA A 231 -10.04 6.13 -4.39
CA ALA A 231 -10.27 4.71 -4.62
C ALA A 231 -9.42 3.85 -3.67
N PHE A 232 -8.13 4.18 -3.51
CA PHE A 232 -7.22 3.47 -2.62
C PHE A 232 -7.64 3.59 -1.16
N THR A 233 -8.06 4.79 -0.74
CA THR A 233 -8.66 4.99 0.58
C THR A 233 -9.94 4.16 0.70
N ARG A 234 -10.88 4.25 -0.23
CA ARG A 234 -12.13 3.47 -0.15
C ARG A 234 -11.90 1.95 -0.12
N MET A 235 -10.88 1.45 -0.82
CA MET A 235 -10.52 0.03 -0.85
C MET A 235 -9.74 -0.43 0.39
N GLY A 236 -9.39 0.47 1.31
CA GLY A 236 -8.59 0.13 2.49
C GLY A 236 -7.11 -0.16 2.16
N LEU A 237 -6.58 0.36 1.06
CA LEU A 237 -5.17 0.19 0.69
C LEU A 237 -4.25 1.21 1.37
N VAL A 238 -4.80 2.40 1.66
CA VAL A 238 -4.14 3.50 2.37
C VAL A 238 -5.14 4.19 3.29
N ASN A 239 -4.64 5.04 4.19
CA ASN A 239 -5.48 5.82 5.11
C ASN A 239 -6.38 4.92 5.96
N VAL A 240 -5.85 3.77 6.37
CA VAL A 240 -6.55 2.77 7.18
C VAL A 240 -6.34 3.04 8.66
N GLY A 241 -7.38 2.81 9.47
CA GLY A 241 -7.23 2.92 10.92
C GLY A 241 -7.04 4.37 11.40
N VAL A 242 -6.40 4.54 12.55
CA VAL A 242 -6.35 5.83 13.25
C VAL A 242 -5.39 6.79 12.55
N CYS A 243 -5.95 7.65 11.69
CA CYS A 243 -5.22 8.67 10.96
C CYS A 243 -5.46 10.06 11.58
N SER A 244 -4.39 10.81 11.86
CA SER A 244 -4.46 12.22 12.19
C SER A 244 -4.43 13.08 10.91
N MET A 245 -5.40 13.98 10.78
CA MET A 245 -5.24 15.20 9.97
C MET A 245 -4.39 16.17 10.78
N GLN A 246 -3.46 16.88 10.15
CA GLN A 246 -2.60 17.82 10.86
C GLN A 246 -3.29 19.16 11.17
N GLU A 247 -4.59 19.33 10.88
CA GLU A 247 -5.36 20.55 11.16
C GLU A 247 -6.81 20.28 11.59
N ASN A 248 -7.28 21.11 12.53
CA ASN A 248 -8.66 21.18 13.03
C ASN A 248 -9.56 21.85 11.98
N LEU A 249 -10.56 21.12 11.49
CA LEU A 249 -11.62 21.69 10.66
C LEU A 249 -12.85 21.93 11.55
N ASP A 250 -13.02 23.17 12.01
CA ASP A 250 -14.22 23.68 12.69
C ASP A 250 -15.33 23.94 11.66
N ALA A 251 -15.83 22.90 11.00
CA ALA A 251 -16.93 23.02 10.03
C ALA A 251 -18.27 22.55 10.62
N SER A 252 -19.31 23.36 10.45
CA SER A 252 -20.69 23.03 10.81
C SER A 252 -21.23 21.86 9.95
N PRO A 253 -21.85 20.84 10.55
CA PRO A 253 -22.20 19.59 9.88
C PRO A 253 -23.41 19.70 8.96
N SER A 254 -23.30 19.09 7.77
CA SER A 254 -24.36 18.95 6.77
C SER A 254 -24.41 17.50 6.28
N GLY A 255 -24.91 16.60 7.13
CA GLY A 255 -25.08 15.17 6.85
C GLY A 255 -24.92 14.28 8.09
N ARG A 256 -25.64 13.16 8.15
CA ARG A 256 -25.53 12.16 9.22
C ARG A 256 -25.41 10.77 8.61
N ILE A 257 -24.28 10.09 8.86
CA ILE A 257 -24.11 8.67 8.54
C ILE A 257 -24.23 7.88 9.84
N GLU A 258 -25.15 6.93 9.88
CA GLU A 258 -25.28 6.01 11.00
C GLU A 258 -24.68 4.66 10.63
N VAL A 259 -23.67 4.22 11.40
CA VAL A 259 -23.17 2.84 11.33
C VAL A 259 -23.92 2.05 12.39
N ILE A 260 -24.80 1.15 11.96
CA ILE A 260 -25.59 0.29 12.84
C ILE A 260 -24.93 -1.09 12.84
N GLY A 261 -24.39 -1.50 13.99
CA GLY A 261 -23.65 -2.74 14.15
C GLY A 261 -23.26 -2.99 15.61
N ARG A 262 -22.62 -4.12 15.88
CA ARG A 262 -21.99 -4.37 17.19
C ARG A 262 -20.81 -3.42 17.39
N VAL A 263 -20.52 -3.07 18.62
CA VAL A 263 -19.30 -2.32 18.97
C VAL A 263 -18.13 -3.32 18.99
N ASP A 264 -17.58 -3.61 17.82
CA ASP A 264 -16.40 -4.47 17.64
C ASP A 264 -15.33 -3.78 16.79
N LEU A 265 -14.13 -4.38 16.73
CA LEU A 265 -13.00 -3.82 16.00
C LEU A 265 -13.31 -3.63 14.51
N LYS A 266 -14.05 -4.56 13.89
CA LYS A 266 -14.41 -4.48 12.47
C LYS A 266 -15.29 -3.26 12.20
N THR A 267 -16.29 -3.03 13.05
CA THR A 267 -17.19 -1.88 12.93
C THR A 267 -16.46 -0.56 13.23
N ALA A 268 -15.53 -0.55 14.18
CA ALA A 268 -14.68 0.61 14.46
C ALA A 268 -13.73 0.94 13.29
N VAL A 269 -13.11 -0.07 12.67
CA VAL A 269 -12.24 0.09 11.49
C VAL A 269 -13.06 0.60 10.30
N LEU A 270 -14.24 0.03 10.05
CA LEU A 270 -15.16 0.50 9.01
C LEU A 270 -15.55 1.96 9.22
N GLN A 271 -15.99 2.33 10.42
CA GLN A 271 -16.35 3.69 10.77
C GLN A 271 -15.17 4.63 10.52
N ARG A 272 -13.98 4.24 10.96
CA ARG A 272 -12.77 5.02 10.76
C ARG A 272 -12.44 5.19 9.29
N GLN A 273 -12.67 4.16 8.47
CA GLN A 273 -12.43 4.25 7.03
C GLN A 273 -13.38 5.19 6.32
N ILE A 274 -14.66 5.15 6.68
CA ILE A 274 -15.65 6.12 6.17
C ILE A 274 -15.20 7.53 6.55
N SER A 275 -14.84 7.76 7.82
CA SER A 275 -14.34 9.06 8.29
C SER A 275 -13.10 9.52 7.51
N ASN A 276 -12.11 8.65 7.32
CA ASN A 276 -10.88 8.98 6.60
C ASN A 276 -11.16 9.26 5.12
N TYR A 277 -12.03 8.48 4.48
CA TYR A 277 -12.46 8.71 3.09
C TYR A 277 -13.05 10.10 2.91
N LEU A 278 -13.99 10.50 3.78
CA LEU A 278 -14.65 11.80 3.72
C LEU A 278 -13.65 12.93 3.95
N LYS A 279 -12.79 12.80 4.96
CA LYS A 279 -11.69 13.74 5.23
C LYS A 279 -10.81 13.97 4.00
N VAL A 280 -10.44 12.90 3.30
CA VAL A 280 -9.67 13.00 2.05
C VAL A 280 -10.49 13.72 0.97
N GLN A 281 -11.79 13.43 0.83
CA GLN A 281 -12.65 14.17 -0.10
C GLN A 281 -12.71 15.68 0.18
N HIS A 282 -12.82 16.07 1.45
CA HIS A 282 -12.80 17.47 1.86
C HIS A 282 -11.49 18.17 1.49
N SER A 283 -10.35 17.51 1.69
CA SER A 283 -9.05 18.11 1.39
C SER A 283 -8.84 18.45 -0.09
N SER A 284 -9.64 17.88 -0.99
CA SER A 284 -9.55 18.11 -2.44
C SER A 284 -10.69 18.95 -3.01
N SER A 285 -11.74 19.24 -2.23
CA SER A 285 -12.85 20.07 -2.68
C SER A 285 -12.46 21.55 -2.66
N THR A 286 -12.79 22.28 -3.72
CA THR A 286 -12.73 23.75 -3.75
C THR A 286 -14.02 24.41 -3.26
N ASP A 287 -15.10 23.63 -3.14
CA ASP A 287 -16.39 24.10 -2.64
C ASP A 287 -16.41 24.10 -1.09
N GLU A 288 -17.17 25.03 -0.51
CA GLU A 288 -17.41 25.17 0.93
C GLU A 288 -17.66 23.80 1.62
N PRO A 289 -17.16 23.60 2.85
CA PRO A 289 -17.11 22.32 3.54
C PRO A 289 -18.52 21.84 3.92
N SER A 290 -19.25 21.24 2.98
CA SER A 290 -20.65 20.87 3.17
C SER A 290 -20.88 19.48 3.76
N VAL A 291 -19.87 18.78 4.30
CA VAL A 291 -20.07 17.41 4.84
C VAL A 291 -19.19 17.11 6.05
N ALA A 292 -19.30 17.85 7.15
CA ALA A 292 -18.90 17.28 8.44
C ALA A 292 -20.00 16.27 8.87
N GLU A 293 -19.67 14.99 8.89
CA GLU A 293 -20.60 13.91 9.19
C GLU A 293 -20.42 13.38 10.62
N PHE A 294 -21.52 13.40 11.37
CA PHE A 294 -21.63 12.64 12.61
C PHE A 294 -21.70 11.15 12.30
N LEU A 295 -20.81 10.37 12.91
CA LEU A 295 -20.91 8.92 13.01
C LEU A 295 -21.45 8.57 14.39
N THR A 296 -22.78 8.48 14.51
CA THR A 296 -23.43 7.98 15.74
C THR A 296 -23.53 6.46 15.70
N PHE A 297 -23.03 5.82 16.76
CA PHE A 297 -23.18 4.39 17.00
C PHE A 297 -24.54 4.10 17.63
N ARG A 298 -25.24 3.07 17.16
CA ARG A 298 -26.40 2.51 17.86
C ARG A 298 -26.14 1.02 18.10
N SER A 299 -25.83 0.66 19.35
CA SER A 299 -25.58 -0.73 19.74
C SER A 299 -26.88 -1.53 19.69
N LEU A 300 -26.88 -2.67 19.00
CA LEU A 300 -27.91 -3.68 19.19
C LEU A 300 -27.72 -4.38 20.55
N PRO A 301 -28.79 -4.79 21.24
CA PRO A 301 -28.69 -5.54 22.49
C PRO A 301 -27.88 -6.82 22.29
N PRO A 302 -27.09 -7.25 23.30
CA PRO A 302 -26.38 -8.53 23.24
C PRO A 302 -27.40 -9.70 23.21
N PRO A 303 -27.18 -10.75 22.38
CA PRO A 303 -27.94 -11.99 22.48
C PRO A 303 -27.56 -12.77 23.77
N PRO A 304 -28.43 -13.69 24.24
CA PRO A 304 -28.16 -14.51 25.42
C PRO A 304 -26.90 -15.41 25.26
N PRO A 305 -26.21 -15.78 26.35
CA PRO A 305 -24.94 -16.52 26.34
C PRO A 305 -25.09 -17.95 25.78
N PRO A 306 -24.05 -18.54 25.16
CA PRO A 306 -22.62 -18.22 25.31
C PRO A 306 -22.11 -17.16 24.32
N PRO A 307 -20.99 -16.48 24.63
CA PRO A 307 -20.35 -15.60 23.65
C PRO A 307 -19.90 -16.45 22.45
N PRO A 308 -20.30 -16.10 21.21
CA PRO A 308 -19.64 -16.65 20.03
C PRO A 308 -18.15 -16.22 20.06
N PRO A 309 -17.25 -16.93 19.36
CA PRO A 309 -15.85 -16.51 19.23
C PRO A 309 -15.79 -15.02 18.90
N VAL A 310 -14.79 -14.32 19.46
CA VAL A 310 -14.64 -12.85 19.57
C VAL A 310 -14.88 -12.07 18.25
N PHE A 311 -15.02 -12.74 17.11
CA PHE A 311 -15.26 -12.17 15.79
C PHE A 311 -16.33 -12.92 14.97
N SER A 312 -17.57 -13.03 15.46
CA SER A 312 -18.70 -13.49 14.62
C SER A 312 -19.02 -12.47 13.51
N GLU A 313 -19.23 -12.93 12.28
CA GLU A 313 -19.64 -12.08 11.14
C GLU A 313 -20.93 -11.30 11.44
N THR A 314 -20.84 -9.97 11.52
CA THR A 314 -22.00 -9.09 11.49
C THR A 314 -22.30 -8.66 10.06
N GLN A 315 -23.51 -8.96 9.59
CA GLN A 315 -24.05 -8.40 8.35
C GLN A 315 -24.28 -6.89 8.55
N LEU A 316 -23.49 -6.07 7.88
CA LEU A 316 -23.62 -4.60 7.91
C LEU A 316 -24.54 -4.15 6.78
N ALA A 317 -25.65 -3.51 7.12
CA ALA A 317 -26.55 -2.87 6.15
C ALA A 317 -26.32 -1.34 6.16
N ALA A 318 -25.54 -0.83 5.20
CA ALA A 318 -25.41 0.61 4.97
C ALA A 318 -26.62 1.12 4.17
N LYS A 319 -27.68 1.57 4.87
CA LYS A 319 -28.83 2.25 4.24
C LYS A 319 -28.62 3.77 4.31
N SER A 320 -27.89 4.37 3.36
CA SER A 320 -28.06 5.80 2.95
C SER A 320 -26.91 6.47 2.17
N VAL A 321 -25.87 5.79 1.67
CA VAL A 321 -24.81 6.49 0.91
C VAL A 321 -24.85 6.11 -0.58
N PRO A 322 -25.46 6.94 -1.48
CA PRO A 322 -25.56 6.65 -2.91
C PRO A 322 -24.22 6.49 -3.64
N ARG A 323 -23.10 6.85 -2.99
CA ARG A 323 -21.73 6.82 -3.54
C ARG A 323 -20.83 5.71 -2.95
N LEU A 324 -21.30 4.96 -1.95
CA LEU A 324 -20.57 3.87 -1.28
C LEU A 324 -21.14 2.50 -1.67
N ASN A 325 -21.40 2.28 -2.96
CA ASN A 325 -21.92 0.99 -3.49
C ASN A 325 -20.88 -0.16 -3.43
N VAL A 326 -19.74 0.04 -2.78
CA VAL A 326 -18.74 -0.99 -2.51
C VAL A 326 -18.39 -0.86 -1.03
N LEU A 327 -18.82 -1.83 -0.21
CA LEU A 327 -18.34 -1.93 1.17
C LEU A 327 -16.80 -2.06 1.14
N PRO A 328 -16.07 -1.36 2.02
CA PRO A 328 -14.63 -1.54 2.11
C PRO A 328 -14.33 -2.99 2.49
N THR A 329 -13.63 -3.70 1.61
CA THR A 329 -13.15 -5.07 1.84
C THR A 329 -11.95 -5.02 2.79
N PHE A 330 -12.19 -4.90 4.09
CA PHE A 330 -11.21 -5.20 5.13
C PHE A 330 -11.21 -6.70 5.38
N GLN A 331 -10.60 -7.50 4.49
CA GLN A 331 -10.84 -8.94 4.51
C GLN A 331 -9.67 -9.84 4.10
N SER A 332 -8.42 -9.38 4.03
CA SER A 332 -7.30 -10.32 3.81
C SER A 332 -6.70 -10.89 5.09
N HIS A 333 -6.85 -10.24 6.25
CA HIS A 333 -6.18 -10.64 7.49
C HIS A 333 -7.18 -10.97 8.60
N TYR A 334 -6.98 -12.12 9.26
CA TYR A 334 -7.77 -12.52 10.43
C TYR A 334 -7.31 -11.71 11.66
N PHE A 335 -8.25 -11.07 12.34
CA PHE A 335 -7.95 -10.34 13.57
C PHE A 335 -7.83 -11.33 14.73
N ALA A 336 -6.61 -11.55 15.22
CA ALA A 336 -6.32 -12.38 16.39
C ALA A 336 -5.22 -11.73 17.24
N ASN A 337 -5.07 -12.22 18.48
CA ASN A 337 -3.95 -11.87 19.36
C ASN A 337 -2.61 -12.46 18.87
N HIS A 338 -2.67 -13.51 18.05
CA HIS A 338 -1.52 -14.07 17.36
C HIS A 338 -1.57 -13.69 15.87
N VAL A 339 -0.48 -13.13 15.35
CA VAL A 339 -0.39 -12.65 13.96
C VAL A 339 0.63 -13.48 13.20
N VAL A 340 0.16 -14.31 12.28
CA VAL A 340 1.01 -15.03 11.33
C VAL A 340 1.39 -14.10 10.18
N GLY A 341 2.68 -13.96 9.90
CA GLY A 341 3.20 -13.08 8.85
C GLY A 341 3.00 -11.60 9.18
N ALA A 342 3.86 -11.06 10.05
CA ALA A 342 3.75 -9.67 10.54
C ALA A 342 4.02 -8.60 9.47
N MET A 343 4.81 -8.92 8.44
CA MET A 343 5.19 -7.97 7.40
C MET A 343 3.97 -7.53 6.59
N ASN A 344 3.79 -6.21 6.44
CA ASN A 344 2.67 -5.55 5.76
C ASN A 344 1.27 -5.86 6.32
N ASN A 345 1.18 -6.54 7.47
CA ASN A 345 -0.09 -6.99 8.03
C ASN A 345 -0.88 -5.82 8.65
N ASP A 346 -2.18 -5.76 8.35
CA ASP A 346 -3.05 -4.68 8.83
C ASP A 346 -3.29 -4.73 10.35
N VAL A 347 -3.18 -5.91 10.97
CA VAL A 347 -3.29 -6.05 12.43
C VAL A 347 -2.09 -5.41 13.12
N VAL A 348 -0.89 -5.64 12.60
CA VAL A 348 0.35 -5.02 13.11
C VAL A 348 0.33 -3.51 12.88
N LEU A 349 -0.19 -3.06 11.74
CA LEU A 349 -0.44 -1.65 11.44
C LEU A 349 -1.36 -1.00 12.50
N LEU A 350 -2.50 -1.61 12.81
CA LEU A 350 -3.44 -1.09 13.80
C LEU A 350 -2.84 -1.12 15.21
N ALA A 351 -2.12 -2.18 15.57
CA ALA A 351 -1.39 -2.27 16.84
C ALA A 351 -0.38 -1.13 16.98
N HIS A 352 0.41 -0.88 15.94
CA HIS A 352 1.37 0.23 15.88
C HIS A 352 0.67 1.59 16.02
N GLN A 353 -0.43 1.83 15.31
CA GLN A 353 -1.22 3.07 15.44
C GLN A 353 -1.79 3.26 16.85
N ALA A 354 -2.18 2.17 17.50
CA ALA A 354 -2.68 2.15 18.88
C ALA A 354 -1.56 2.19 19.94
N LYS A 355 -0.28 2.20 19.53
CA LYS A 355 0.89 2.12 20.41
C LYS A 355 0.92 0.85 21.27
N LEU A 356 0.39 -0.25 20.73
CA LEU A 356 0.50 -1.57 21.34
C LEU A 356 1.86 -2.19 21.00
N THR A 357 2.41 -2.94 21.95
CA THR A 357 3.64 -3.69 21.76
C THR A 357 3.35 -5.02 21.08
N THR A 358 4.15 -5.36 20.07
CA THR A 358 4.14 -6.68 19.43
C THR A 358 5.42 -7.41 19.80
N GLU A 359 5.30 -8.63 20.31
CA GLU A 359 6.42 -9.49 20.65
C GLU A 359 6.49 -10.65 19.66
N LEU A 360 7.71 -11.00 19.24
CA LEU A 360 7.91 -12.19 18.42
C LEU A 360 7.66 -13.41 19.31
N GLU A 361 6.78 -14.30 18.88
CA GLU A 361 6.55 -15.56 19.58
C GLU A 361 7.81 -16.41 19.52
N ALA A 362 8.26 -16.88 20.69
CA ALA A 362 9.40 -17.78 20.79
C ALA A 362 9.05 -19.13 20.16
N GLN A 363 10.05 -19.80 19.59
CA GLN A 363 9.85 -21.13 19.03
C GLN A 363 9.33 -22.09 20.11
N ALA A 364 8.31 -22.86 19.75
CA ALA A 364 7.71 -23.82 20.67
C ALA A 364 8.76 -24.83 21.13
N THR A 365 8.86 -25.01 22.45
CA THR A 365 9.75 -26.01 23.05
C THR A 365 8.95 -27.29 23.32
N LEU A 366 9.42 -28.42 22.80
CA LEU A 366 8.76 -29.71 22.99
C LEU A 366 9.22 -30.38 24.29
N PHE A 367 8.26 -30.81 25.09
CA PHE A 367 8.49 -31.59 26.30
C PHE A 367 7.84 -32.96 26.16
N HIS A 368 8.50 -34.00 26.65
CA HIS A 368 7.88 -35.30 26.82
C HIS A 368 7.63 -35.58 28.30
N LYS A 369 6.55 -36.31 28.58
CA LYS A 369 6.17 -36.69 29.94
C LYS A 369 6.97 -37.92 30.38
N THR A 370 7.54 -37.85 31.57
CA THR A 370 8.22 -38.95 32.26
C THR A 370 7.54 -39.21 33.60
N ASP A 371 7.89 -40.32 34.24
CA ASP A 371 7.42 -40.64 35.60
C ASP A 371 7.83 -39.60 36.65
N THR A 372 8.86 -38.80 36.35
CA THR A 372 9.42 -37.77 37.24
C THR A 372 9.02 -36.35 36.85
N GLY A 373 8.29 -36.15 35.76
CA GLY A 373 7.81 -34.82 35.33
C GLY A 373 7.80 -34.60 33.82
N LEU A 374 8.04 -33.36 33.40
CA LEU A 374 8.25 -33.02 31.99
C LEU A 374 9.75 -32.90 31.73
N ALA A 375 10.24 -33.65 30.75
CA ALA A 375 11.62 -33.59 30.30
C ALA A 375 11.69 -32.93 28.92
N LEU A 376 12.71 -32.09 28.73
CA LEU A 376 12.96 -31.39 27.47
C LEU A 376 13.32 -32.41 26.38
N LEU A 377 12.68 -32.31 25.22
CA LEU A 377 13.05 -33.15 24.08
C LEU A 377 14.38 -32.65 23.49
N PRO A 378 15.37 -33.52 23.25
CA PRO A 378 16.63 -33.13 22.63
C PRO A 378 16.43 -32.56 21.22
N CYS A 379 17.15 -31.49 20.86
CA CYS A 379 16.97 -30.81 19.57
C CYS A 379 17.09 -31.74 18.36
N PHE A 380 18.03 -32.69 18.37
CA PHE A 380 18.21 -33.63 17.25
C PHE A 380 16.97 -34.49 16.99
N LEU A 381 16.18 -34.79 18.03
CA LEU A 381 14.95 -35.57 17.89
C LEU A 381 13.83 -34.69 17.35
N THR A 382 13.73 -33.45 17.82
CA THR A 382 12.80 -32.45 17.28
C THR A 382 13.07 -32.18 15.80
N ASP A 383 14.33 -31.94 15.41
CA ASP A 383 14.73 -31.70 14.02
C ASP A 383 14.39 -32.91 13.13
N ARG A 384 14.58 -34.13 13.65
CA ARG A 384 14.25 -35.37 12.94
C ARG A 384 12.74 -35.53 12.74
N ILE A 385 11.93 -35.23 13.76
CA ILE A 385 10.46 -35.27 13.66
C ILE A 385 9.99 -34.23 12.64
N GLU A 386 10.48 -32.99 12.74
CA GLU A 386 10.16 -31.91 11.80
C GLU A 386 10.49 -32.32 10.36
N PHE A 387 11.69 -32.84 10.11
CA PHE A 387 12.09 -33.34 8.79
C PHE A 387 11.13 -34.40 8.23
N HIS A 388 10.73 -35.39 9.04
CA HIS A 388 9.83 -36.45 8.58
C HIS A 388 8.40 -35.96 8.34
N VAL A 389 7.91 -35.02 9.15
CA VAL A 389 6.60 -34.38 8.97
C VAL A 389 6.57 -33.55 7.69
N GLU A 390 7.61 -32.76 7.42
CA GLU A 390 7.73 -31.98 6.18
C GLU A 390 7.86 -32.87 4.93
N ALA A 391 8.72 -33.91 4.98
CA ALA A 391 8.88 -34.86 3.88
C ALA A 391 7.58 -35.59 3.52
N LEU A 392 6.73 -35.81 4.52
CA LEU A 392 5.38 -36.30 4.31
C LEU A 392 4.49 -35.26 3.61
N PHE A 393 4.45 -34.02 4.10
CA PHE A 393 3.62 -32.98 3.50
C PHE A 393 3.99 -32.79 2.03
N ASP A 394 5.28 -32.82 1.70
CA ASP A 394 5.78 -32.82 0.34
C ASP A 394 5.21 -33.99 -0.48
N ARG A 395 5.16 -35.20 0.09
CA ARG A 395 4.58 -36.36 -0.59
C ARG A 395 3.08 -36.22 -0.82
N VAL A 396 2.33 -35.62 0.11
CA VAL A 396 0.88 -35.40 -0.05
C VAL A 396 0.61 -34.33 -1.11
N VAL A 397 1.37 -33.24 -1.09
CA VAL A 397 1.17 -32.10 -2.01
C VAL A 397 1.67 -32.43 -3.42
N PHE A 398 2.86 -33.05 -3.54
CA PHE A 398 3.56 -33.26 -4.80
C PHE A 398 3.60 -34.73 -5.27
N GLY A 399 2.98 -35.65 -4.53
CA GLY A 399 2.98 -37.08 -4.86
C GLY A 399 2.24 -37.45 -6.14
N PRO A 400 2.47 -38.66 -6.68
CA PRO A 400 1.92 -39.09 -7.97
C PRO A 400 0.37 -39.14 -8.01
N ASP A 401 -0.30 -39.32 -6.87
CA ASP A 401 -1.77 -39.40 -6.79
C ASP A 401 -2.48 -38.05 -6.95
N SER A 402 -1.79 -36.91 -6.74
CA SER A 402 -2.38 -35.58 -6.90
C SER A 402 -2.49 -35.12 -8.36
N ARG A 403 -1.90 -35.87 -9.32
CA ARG A 403 -1.96 -35.58 -10.76
C ARG A 403 -2.94 -36.45 -11.56
N GLY A 404 -3.69 -37.34 -10.89
CA GLY A 404 -4.42 -38.42 -11.57
C GLY A 404 -5.86 -38.69 -11.10
N ALA A 405 -6.60 -37.71 -10.57
CA ALA A 405 -8.00 -37.92 -10.15
C ALA A 405 -9.01 -37.41 -11.19
N SER A 406 -9.07 -38.09 -12.34
CA SER A 406 -10.18 -37.96 -13.30
C SER A 406 -10.77 -39.32 -13.63
N THR A 407 -11.17 -40.10 -12.61
CA THR A 407 -12.23 -41.12 -12.74
C THR A 407 -12.64 -41.67 -11.36
N LEU A 408 -13.95 -41.94 -11.21
CA LEU A 408 -14.63 -42.79 -10.22
C LEU A 408 -15.08 -42.20 -8.86
N THR A 409 -16.37 -41.82 -8.87
CA THR A 409 -17.45 -42.21 -7.92
C THR A 409 -17.14 -42.41 -6.43
N SER A 410 -17.85 -41.63 -5.60
CA SER A 410 -18.17 -41.88 -4.19
C SER A 410 -16.97 -42.13 -3.26
N PHE A 411 -16.09 -41.14 -3.13
CA PHE A 411 -15.23 -41.04 -1.96
C PHE A 411 -15.78 -39.97 -1.03
N LYS A 412 -16.24 -40.39 0.16
CA LYS A 412 -16.24 -39.48 1.31
C LYS A 412 -14.79 -39.06 1.50
N PRO A 413 -14.45 -37.76 1.51
CA PRO A 413 -13.09 -37.35 1.78
C PRO A 413 -12.70 -37.93 3.16
N PRO A 414 -11.52 -38.57 3.28
CA PRO A 414 -11.05 -39.07 4.57
C PRO A 414 -11.06 -37.90 5.56
N THR A 415 -11.50 -38.17 6.78
CA THR A 415 -11.37 -37.18 7.83
C THR A 415 -9.88 -36.92 8.08
N VAL A 416 -9.54 -35.76 8.66
CA VAL A 416 -8.16 -35.46 9.05
C VAL A 416 -7.57 -36.59 9.90
N GLN A 417 -8.41 -37.27 10.70
CA GLN A 417 -8.01 -38.43 11.50
C GLN A 417 -7.68 -39.65 10.63
N ASP A 418 -8.50 -39.98 9.64
CA ASP A 418 -8.23 -41.12 8.74
C ASP A 418 -6.93 -40.92 7.93
N ALA A 419 -6.65 -39.66 7.55
CA ALA A 419 -5.39 -39.29 6.91
C ALA A 419 -4.20 -39.44 7.86
N TRP A 420 -4.37 -39.10 9.15
CA TRP A 420 -3.34 -39.27 10.18
C TRP A 420 -3.10 -40.74 10.51
N ASP A 421 -4.14 -41.56 10.59
CA ASP A 421 -4.01 -42.97 10.96
C ASP A 421 -3.32 -43.78 9.84
N SER A 422 -3.68 -43.53 8.59
CA SER A 422 -3.01 -44.11 7.40
C SER A 422 -1.52 -43.73 7.33
N LEU A 423 -1.23 -42.53 7.80
CA LEU A 423 0.10 -41.96 7.83
C LEU A 423 0.96 -42.49 8.97
N ASP A 424 0.43 -42.59 10.19
CA ASP A 424 1.11 -43.26 11.31
C ASP A 424 1.51 -44.69 10.92
N GLN A 425 0.61 -45.40 10.23
CA GLN A 425 0.86 -46.74 9.72
C GLN A 425 1.97 -46.78 8.65
N SER A 426 2.00 -45.80 7.74
CA SER A 426 3.05 -45.71 6.70
C SER A 426 4.40 -45.30 7.27
N ILE A 427 4.45 -44.36 8.21
CA ILE A 427 5.67 -43.92 8.90
C ILE A 427 6.28 -45.08 9.69
N ARG A 428 5.46 -45.84 10.44
CA ARG A 428 5.91 -47.04 11.17
C ARG A 428 6.49 -48.12 10.25
N SER A 429 6.01 -48.22 9.01
CA SER A 429 6.52 -49.17 8.03
C SER A 429 7.85 -48.75 7.38
N LEU A 430 8.17 -47.44 7.40
CA LEU A 430 9.35 -46.84 6.77
C LEU A 430 10.49 -46.52 7.76
N LEU A 431 10.24 -46.64 9.05
CA LEU A 431 11.23 -46.51 10.13
C LEU A 431 11.49 -47.89 10.77
N PRO A 432 12.24 -48.80 10.14
CA PRO A 432 12.51 -50.14 10.66
C PRO A 432 13.37 -50.16 11.94
N ASP A 433 13.96 -49.01 12.29
CA ASP A 433 14.90 -48.87 13.41
C ASP A 433 14.24 -48.44 14.74
N LEU A 434 12.93 -48.12 14.73
CA LEU A 434 12.18 -47.85 15.95
C LEU A 434 11.62 -49.17 16.48
N ASP A 435 12.36 -49.80 17.39
CA ASP A 435 11.87 -50.99 18.06
C ASP A 435 10.59 -50.65 18.84
N SER A 436 9.59 -51.52 18.74
CA SER A 436 8.28 -51.42 19.41
C SER A 436 8.36 -51.39 20.94
N SER A 437 9.57 -51.49 21.49
CA SER A 437 9.92 -51.37 22.90
C SER A 437 10.24 -49.93 23.32
N GLU A 438 10.62 -49.02 22.40
CA GLU A 438 10.91 -47.61 22.68
C GLU A 438 9.69 -46.69 22.52
N VAL A 439 8.60 -47.19 21.94
CA VAL A 439 7.33 -46.46 21.77
C VAL A 439 6.17 -47.19 22.47
N ARG A 440 6.39 -47.60 23.71
CA ARG A 440 5.30 -47.99 24.62
C ARG A 440 5.03 -46.86 25.60
N TYR A 441 3.91 -46.17 25.39
CA TYR A 441 3.19 -45.45 26.42
C TYR A 441 2.25 -46.40 27.17
#